data_AF-A0A5X0ZFG7-F1
#
_entry.id   AF-A0A5X0ZFG7-F1
#
_cell.length_a   1.000
_cell.length_b   1.000
_cell.length_c   1.000
_cell.angle_alpha   90.00
_cell.angle_beta   90.00
_cell.angle_gamma   90.00
#
_symmetry.space_group_name_H-M   'P 1'
#
loop_
_entity.id
_entity.type
_entity.pdbx_description
1 polymer ?
#
loop_
_entity_poly.entity_id
_entity_poly.type
_entity_poly.pdbx_seq_one_letter_code
_entity_poly.pdbx_strand_id
1 'polypeptide(L)'
;KGASVEMLDEFVLSLTDAKVTVRADEMLIRDDLRTLRCIFTGHAPGAGPKGIRHEAFSLATKNFFPGSSVELVYLADNTVHPLNLKPQTLNKCENKLREILTRIRSGDFKISDSTFSCPGCPAFFICGGVPAGPLKKKF
;
A
#
# COMPACT_ATOMS: atom_id res chain seq x y z
N LYS A 1 24.45 8.54 -19.81
CA LYS A 1 24.17 9.51 -18.73
C LYS A 1 23.63 8.73 -17.53
N GLY A 2 24.17 8.98 -16.33
CA GLY A 2 23.77 8.27 -15.10
C GLY A 2 22.40 8.76 -14.61
N ALA A 3 21.70 7.93 -13.83
CA ALA A 3 20.56 8.40 -13.05
C ALA A 3 21.06 8.96 -11.71
N SER A 4 20.43 10.03 -11.21
CA SER A 4 20.65 10.49 -9.83
C SER A 4 19.59 9.87 -8.90
N VAL A 5 19.99 9.65 -7.65
CA VAL A 5 19.12 9.17 -6.58
C VAL A 5 18.74 10.36 -5.71
N GLU A 6 17.44 10.59 -5.54
CA GLU A 6 16.91 11.57 -4.59
C GLU A 6 16.07 10.84 -3.53
N MET A 7 16.22 11.26 -2.27
CA MET A 7 15.32 10.85 -1.20
C MET A 7 14.10 11.76 -1.21
N LEU A 8 12.92 11.15 -1.14
CA LEU A 8 11.67 11.86 -1.07
C LEU A 8 10.98 11.47 0.24
N ASP A 9 10.77 12.44 1.13
CA ASP A 9 10.23 12.14 2.46
C ASP A 9 8.80 11.59 2.37
N GLU A 10 7.85 12.35 1.83
CA GLU A 10 6.43 11.95 1.68
C GLU A 10 5.72 12.75 0.59
N PHE A 11 4.69 12.16 -0.03
CA PHE A 11 3.76 12.85 -0.93
C PHE A 11 2.33 12.39 -0.69
N VAL A 12 1.35 13.22 -1.07
CA VAL A 12 -0.05 13.03 -0.68
C VAL A 12 -0.93 12.77 -1.89
N LEU A 13 -1.66 11.65 -1.85
CA LEU A 13 -2.83 11.44 -2.69
C LEU A 13 -4.05 12.06 -2.01
N SER A 14 -4.60 13.10 -2.62
CA SER A 14 -5.83 13.74 -2.15
C SER A 14 -7.05 13.04 -2.77
N LEU A 15 -7.93 12.52 -1.92
CA LEU A 15 -9.26 12.04 -2.27
C LEU A 15 -10.27 13.06 -1.76
N THR A 16 -11.48 13.10 -2.33
CA THR A 16 -12.52 14.10 -1.99
C THR A 16 -12.70 14.31 -0.49
N ASP A 17 -12.75 13.22 0.27
CA ASP A 17 -13.01 13.28 1.72
C ASP A 17 -11.80 12.81 2.55
N ALA A 18 -10.63 12.57 1.96
CA ALA A 18 -9.51 11.94 2.66
C ALA A 18 -8.15 12.26 2.06
N LYS A 19 -7.09 12.09 2.84
CA LYS A 19 -5.72 12.18 2.38
C LYS A 19 -5.02 10.86 2.66
N VAL A 20 -4.31 10.34 1.66
CA VAL A 20 -3.45 9.16 1.79
C VAL A 20 -2.02 9.64 1.62
N THR A 21 -1.26 9.60 2.72
CA THR A 21 0.18 9.86 2.70
C THR A 21 0.89 8.64 2.14
N VAL A 22 1.81 8.87 1.20
CA VAL A 22 2.58 7.85 0.50
C VAL A 22 4.05 8.20 0.61
N ARG A 23 4.88 7.18 0.86
CA ARG A 23 6.32 7.29 0.91
C ARG A 23 6.95 6.35 -0.12
N ALA A 24 7.87 6.89 -0.91
CA ALA A 24 8.77 6.10 -1.74
C ALA A 24 10.06 5.84 -0.97
N ASP A 25 10.70 4.69 -1.20
CA ASP A 25 12.00 4.41 -0.59
C ASP A 25 13.12 5.12 -1.37
N GLU A 26 12.93 5.29 -2.68
CA GLU A 26 13.89 5.91 -3.58
C GLU A 26 13.16 6.60 -4.76
N MET A 27 13.67 7.73 -5.22
CA MET A 27 13.31 8.33 -6.51
C MET A 27 14.54 8.44 -7.40
N LEU A 28 14.49 7.77 -8.56
CA LEU A 28 15.50 7.93 -9.61
C LEU A 28 15.10 9.01 -10.59
N ILE A 29 16.07 9.82 -11.01
CA ILE A 29 15.90 10.80 -12.08
C ILE A 29 16.87 10.49 -13.21
N ARG A 30 16.33 10.32 -14.43
CA ARG A 30 17.12 10.15 -15.66
C ARG A 30 16.50 10.99 -16.76
N ASP A 31 17.27 11.94 -17.30
CA ASP A 31 16.83 12.82 -18.39
C ASP A 31 15.43 13.43 -18.10
N ASP A 32 15.26 13.97 -16.88
CA ASP A 32 14.01 14.52 -16.30
C ASP A 32 12.84 13.53 -16.08
N LEU A 33 13.01 12.25 -16.44
CA LEU A 33 12.05 11.21 -16.11
C LEU A 33 12.27 10.71 -14.68
N ARG A 34 11.19 10.76 -13.89
CA ARG A 34 11.17 10.27 -12.51
C ARG A 34 10.70 8.82 -12.47
N THR A 35 11.41 8.00 -11.71
CA THR A 35 11.02 6.62 -11.39
C THR A 35 10.99 6.46 -9.88
N LEU A 36 9.81 6.22 -9.31
CA LEU A 36 9.64 6.02 -7.87
C LEU A 36 9.69 4.53 -7.54
N ARG A 37 10.37 4.19 -6.44
CA ARG A 37 10.63 2.80 -6.05
C ARG A 37 10.10 2.48 -4.67
N CYS A 38 9.54 1.28 -4.55
CA CYS A 38 9.41 0.58 -3.28
C CYS A 38 10.40 -0.58 -3.23
N ILE A 39 11.16 -0.68 -2.16
CA ILE A 39 12.21 -1.67 -1.96
C ILE A 39 11.76 -2.68 -0.90
N PHE A 40 11.81 -3.95 -1.27
CA PHE A 40 11.44 -5.08 -0.42
C PHE A 40 12.65 -5.96 -0.16
N THR A 41 12.83 -6.37 1.09
CA THR A 41 13.88 -7.31 1.49
C THR A 41 13.49 -8.78 1.26
N GLY A 42 12.23 -9.08 0.96
CA GLY A 42 11.72 -10.43 0.71
C GLY A 42 11.64 -10.79 -0.78
N HIS A 43 11.20 -12.02 -1.05
CA HIS A 43 10.98 -12.53 -2.40
C HIS A 43 9.78 -11.89 -3.09
N ALA A 44 9.86 -11.78 -4.42
CA ALA A 44 8.76 -11.40 -5.27
C ALA A 44 7.62 -12.43 -5.17
N PRO A 45 6.36 -11.99 -5.06
CA PRO A 45 5.23 -12.91 -5.04
C PRO A 45 5.12 -13.64 -6.38
N GLY A 46 5.00 -14.98 -6.35
CA GLY A 46 4.97 -15.80 -7.57
C GLY A 46 3.84 -15.47 -8.56
N ALA A 47 2.72 -14.91 -8.08
CA ALA A 47 1.60 -14.46 -8.92
C ALA A 47 1.75 -13.01 -9.45
N GLY A 48 2.91 -12.39 -9.22
CA GLY A 48 3.19 -10.98 -9.49
C GLY A 48 2.63 -10.03 -8.41
N PRO A 49 3.15 -8.80 -8.35
CA PRO A 49 2.72 -7.79 -7.38
C PRO A 49 1.26 -7.38 -7.66
N LYS A 50 0.39 -7.59 -6.66
CA LYS A 50 -1.05 -7.29 -6.75
C LYS A 50 -1.57 -6.68 -5.46
N GLY A 51 -2.67 -5.96 -5.59
CA GLY A 51 -3.42 -5.46 -4.44
C GLY A 51 -3.14 -4.01 -4.09
N ILE A 52 -3.90 -3.55 -3.11
CA ILE A 52 -4.13 -2.13 -2.88
C ILE A 52 -2.86 -1.34 -2.56
N ARG A 53 -1.86 -1.96 -1.91
CA ARG A 53 -0.58 -1.31 -1.61
C ARG A 53 0.12 -0.80 -2.87
N HIS A 54 0.33 -1.70 -3.84
CA HIS A 54 1.05 -1.38 -5.08
C HIS A 54 0.20 -0.47 -5.99
N GLU A 55 -1.10 -0.73 -6.04
CA GLU A 55 -2.03 0.08 -6.83
C GLU A 55 -2.14 1.52 -6.29
N ALA A 56 -2.24 1.70 -4.97
CA ALA A 56 -2.31 3.02 -4.34
C ALA A 56 -1.00 3.79 -4.50
N PHE A 57 0.15 3.09 -4.38
CA PHE A 57 1.46 3.70 -4.64
C PHE A 57 1.56 4.21 -6.09
N SER A 58 1.13 3.41 -7.06
CA SER A 58 1.09 3.81 -8.47
C SER A 58 0.14 4.98 -8.73
N LEU A 59 -1.06 4.93 -8.15
CA LEU A 59 -2.06 5.99 -8.26
C LEU A 59 -1.54 7.32 -7.68
N ALA A 60 -0.97 7.29 -6.48
CA ALA A 60 -0.40 8.47 -5.84
C ALA A 60 0.76 9.04 -6.66
N THR A 61 1.66 8.16 -7.13
CA THR A 61 2.84 8.55 -7.90
C THR A 61 2.43 9.25 -9.19
N LYS A 62 1.49 8.69 -9.96
CA LYS A 62 1.02 9.29 -11.21
C LYS A 62 0.27 10.60 -11.01
N ASN A 63 -0.43 10.76 -9.88
CA ASN A 63 -1.12 12.01 -9.55
C ASN A 63 -0.14 13.12 -9.15
N PHE A 64 0.86 12.81 -8.32
CA PHE A 64 1.79 13.81 -7.79
C PHE A 64 2.93 14.12 -8.76
N PHE A 65 3.42 13.11 -9.49
CA PHE A 65 4.45 13.23 -10.51
C PHE A 65 3.91 12.73 -11.87
N PRO A 66 3.14 13.55 -12.61
CA PRO A 66 2.67 13.18 -13.95
C PRO A 66 3.83 12.74 -14.86
N GLY A 67 3.64 11.65 -15.60
CA GLY A 67 4.66 11.09 -16.50
C GLY A 67 5.76 10.26 -15.82
N SER A 68 5.72 10.11 -14.49
CA SER A 68 6.63 9.23 -13.77
C SER A 68 6.31 7.74 -13.96
N SER A 69 7.30 6.91 -13.69
CA SER A 69 7.16 5.45 -13.65
C SER A 69 7.34 4.92 -12.22
N VAL A 70 6.92 3.66 -12.02
CA VAL A 70 6.97 2.99 -10.71
C VAL A 70 7.66 1.66 -10.87
N GLU A 71 8.56 1.35 -9.94
CA GLU A 71 9.23 0.05 -9.86
C GLU A 71 9.13 -0.54 -8.45
N LEU A 72 9.01 -1.86 -8.38
CA LEU A 72 9.11 -2.63 -7.15
C LEU A 72 10.42 -3.41 -7.19
N VAL A 73 11.28 -3.18 -6.21
CA VAL A 73 12.61 -3.80 -6.14
C VAL A 73 12.57 -4.90 -5.07
N TYR A 74 12.92 -6.13 -5.42
CA TYR A 74 12.99 -7.25 -4.49
C TYR A 74 14.46 -7.67 -4.33
N LEU A 75 15.04 -7.32 -3.19
CA LEU A 75 16.46 -7.53 -2.93
C LEU A 75 16.82 -9.01 -2.80
N ALA A 76 15.93 -9.84 -2.25
CA ALA A 76 16.15 -11.27 -2.11
C ALA A 76 16.32 -11.98 -3.46
N ASP A 77 15.67 -11.47 -4.51
CA ASP A 77 15.72 -12.03 -5.85
C ASP A 77 16.63 -11.24 -6.80
N ASN A 78 17.18 -10.12 -6.35
CA ASN A 78 17.87 -9.14 -7.19
C ASN A 78 17.05 -8.74 -8.44
N THR A 79 15.74 -8.52 -8.26
CA THR A 79 14.80 -8.24 -9.35
C THR A 79 14.17 -6.86 -9.23
N VAL A 80 13.91 -6.24 -10.38
CA VAL A 80 13.16 -4.99 -10.51
C VAL A 80 11.93 -5.25 -11.35
N HIS A 81 10.75 -4.96 -10.79
CA HIS A 81 9.46 -5.15 -11.44
C HIS A 81 8.84 -3.79 -11.79
N PRO A 82 8.78 -3.40 -13.08
CA PRO A 82 8.09 -2.18 -13.49
C PRO A 82 6.57 -2.36 -13.34
N LEU A 83 5.92 -1.39 -12.71
CA LEU A 83 4.49 -1.45 -12.40
C LEU A 83 3.68 -0.61 -13.39
N ASN A 84 3.25 -1.25 -14.47
CA ASN A 84 2.45 -0.64 -15.53
C ASN A 84 0.96 -0.97 -15.37
N LEU A 85 0.28 -0.25 -14.48
CA LEU A 85 -1.16 -0.42 -14.27
C LEU A 85 -1.99 0.32 -15.32
N LYS A 86 -3.02 -0.37 -15.82
CA LYS A 86 -4.03 0.21 -16.71
C LYS A 86 -4.84 1.29 -15.98
N PRO A 87 -5.31 2.34 -16.68
CA PRO A 87 -6.15 3.38 -16.08
C PRO A 87 -7.37 2.84 -15.33
N GLN A 88 -8.01 1.79 -15.87
CA GLN A 88 -9.14 1.14 -15.21
C GLN A 88 -8.78 0.53 -13.85
N THR A 89 -7.58 -0.03 -13.69
CA THR A 89 -7.11 -0.57 -12.42
C THR A 89 -6.88 0.55 -11.41
N LEU A 90 -6.32 1.68 -11.85
CA LEU A 90 -6.10 2.86 -11.00
C LEU A 90 -7.43 3.45 -10.52
N ASN A 91 -8.43 3.57 -11.40
CA ASN A 91 -9.77 4.02 -11.02
C ASN A 91 -10.44 3.07 -10.02
N LYS A 92 -10.30 1.75 -10.22
CA LYS A 92 -10.77 0.75 -9.25
C LYS A 92 -10.07 0.89 -7.89
N CYS A 93 -8.76 1.15 -7.89
CA CYS A 93 -8.01 1.39 -6.67
C CYS A 93 -8.51 2.63 -5.92
N GLU A 94 -8.73 3.75 -6.61
CA GLU A 94 -9.27 4.97 -6.02
C GLU A 94 -10.63 4.74 -5.35
N ASN A 95 -11.54 4.05 -6.04
CA ASN A 95 -12.84 3.68 -5.49
C ASN A 95 -12.71 2.76 -4.26
N LYS A 96 -11.80 1.79 -4.31
CA LYS A 96 -11.55 0.87 -3.19
C LYS A 96 -10.95 1.58 -1.98
N LEU A 97 -10.06 2.56 -2.18
CA LEU A 97 -9.55 3.41 -1.11
C LEU A 97 -10.69 4.19 -0.45
N ARG A 98 -11.57 4.81 -1.25
CA ARG A 98 -12.74 5.52 -0.73
C ARG A 98 -13.64 4.60 0.09
N GLU A 99 -13.93 3.40 -0.41
CA GLU A 99 -14.75 2.41 0.30
C GLU A 99 -14.14 2.05 1.67
N ILE A 100 -12.83 1.73 1.71
CA ILE A 100 -12.13 1.39 2.95
C ILE A 100 -12.20 2.56 3.94
N LEU A 101 -11.96 3.78 3.48
CA LEU A 101 -11.98 4.97 4.34
C LEU A 101 -13.38 5.26 4.89
N THR A 102 -14.43 5.08 4.08
CA THR A 102 -15.82 5.19 4.53
C THR A 102 -16.13 4.16 5.61
N ARG A 103 -15.71 2.91 5.43
CA ARG A 103 -15.90 1.83 6.42
C ARG A 103 -15.17 2.11 7.74
N ILE A 104 -13.94 2.62 7.67
CA ILE A 104 -13.18 3.03 8.86
C ILE A 104 -13.94 4.12 9.63
N ARG A 105 -14.49 5.12 8.93
CA ARG A 105 -15.25 6.23 9.55
C ARG A 105 -16.58 5.77 10.15
N SER A 106 -17.23 4.80 9.55
CA SER A 106 -18.47 4.23 10.09
C SER A 106 -18.23 3.25 11.25
N GLY A 107 -16.98 3.01 11.65
CA GLY A 107 -16.63 2.01 12.66
C GLY A 107 -16.81 0.56 12.20
N ASP A 108 -16.87 0.31 10.89
CA ASP A 108 -17.09 -1.02 10.31
C ASP A 108 -15.80 -1.83 10.23
N PHE A 109 -15.35 -2.35 11.38
CA PHE A 109 -14.16 -3.20 11.53
C PHE A 109 -14.50 -4.69 11.53
N LYS A 110 -15.12 -5.17 10.44
CA LYS A 110 -15.42 -6.61 10.30
C LYS A 110 -14.16 -7.46 10.42
N ILE A 111 -14.26 -8.50 11.23
CA ILE A 111 -13.23 -9.54 11.32
C ILE A 111 -13.39 -10.43 10.08
N SER A 112 -12.29 -10.66 9.37
CA SER A 112 -12.22 -11.65 8.28
C SER A 112 -11.21 -12.72 8.67
N ASP A 113 -11.70 -13.85 9.16
CA ASP A 113 -10.84 -14.95 9.57
C ASP A 113 -10.06 -15.50 8.37
N SER A 114 -8.76 -15.70 8.55
CA SER A 114 -7.84 -16.18 7.53
C SER A 114 -6.85 -17.13 8.15
N THR A 115 -6.81 -18.38 7.69
CA THR A 115 -5.81 -19.37 8.10
C THR A 115 -4.37 -18.93 7.80
N PHE A 116 -4.18 -17.97 6.90
CA PHE A 116 -2.88 -17.43 6.52
C PHE A 116 -2.51 -16.16 7.29
N SER A 117 -3.47 -15.26 7.55
CA SER A 117 -3.19 -13.96 8.17
C SER A 117 -3.36 -13.97 9.69
N CYS A 118 -4.30 -14.76 10.22
CA CYS A 118 -4.58 -14.80 11.66
C CYS A 118 -3.37 -15.23 12.50
N PRO A 119 -2.60 -16.29 12.14
CA PRO A 119 -1.45 -16.70 12.97
C PRO A 119 -0.36 -15.63 13.10
N GLY A 120 -0.23 -14.73 12.12
CA GLY A 120 0.72 -13.62 12.15
C GLY A 120 0.15 -12.31 12.73
N CYS A 121 -1.14 -12.28 13.10
CA CYS A 121 -1.78 -11.08 13.62
C CYS A 121 -1.33 -10.81 15.06
N PRO A 122 -0.84 -9.61 15.41
CA PRO A 122 -0.49 -9.27 16.79
C PRO A 122 -1.66 -9.40 17.77
N ALA A 123 -2.89 -9.28 17.25
CA ALA A 123 -4.12 -9.44 18.01
C ALA A 123 -4.61 -10.89 18.08
N PHE A 124 -3.91 -11.90 17.55
CA PHE A 124 -4.43 -13.27 17.40
C PHE A 124 -5.12 -13.84 18.65
N PHE A 125 -4.51 -13.69 19.83
CA PHE A 125 -5.05 -14.21 21.10
C PHE A 125 -6.25 -13.44 21.66
N ILE A 126 -6.46 -12.20 21.20
CA ILE A 126 -7.58 -11.33 21.62
C ILE A 126 -8.59 -11.10 20.49
N CYS A 127 -8.26 -11.58 19.29
CA CYS A 127 -9.06 -11.46 18.08
C CYS A 127 -10.05 -12.62 18.06
N GLY A 128 -11.25 -12.35 18.52
CA GLY A 128 -12.36 -13.28 18.54
C GLY A 128 -13.65 -12.54 18.85
N GLY A 129 -14.74 -13.27 19.01
CA GLY A 129 -15.96 -12.67 19.54
C GLY A 129 -15.69 -12.06 20.91
N VAL A 130 -16.11 -10.80 21.13
CA VAL A 130 -16.15 -10.21 22.47
C VAL A 130 -16.93 -11.16 23.37
N PRO A 131 -16.37 -11.63 24.50
CA PRO A 131 -17.08 -12.56 25.38
C PRO A 131 -18.45 -11.97 25.76
N ALA A 132 -19.49 -12.78 25.64
CA ALA A 132 -20.82 -12.36 26.07
C ALA A 132 -20.86 -12.20 27.60
N GLY A 133 -21.53 -11.14 28.08
CA GLY A 133 -21.69 -10.84 29.50
C GLY A 133 -20.94 -9.57 29.96
N PRO A 134 -21.29 -9.03 31.13
CA PRO A 134 -20.67 -7.81 31.64
C PRO A 134 -19.21 -8.05 32.06
N LEU A 135 -18.29 -7.23 31.57
CA LEU A 135 -16.89 -7.21 32.02
C LEU A 135 -16.85 -6.77 33.49
N LYS A 136 -16.53 -7.69 34.39
CA LYS A 136 -16.25 -7.38 35.80
C LYS A 136 -14.74 -7.37 36.02
N LYS A 137 -14.18 -6.20 36.31
CA LYS A 137 -12.80 -6.08 36.79
C LYS A 137 -12.71 -6.73 38.18
N LYS A 138 -11.90 -7.78 38.33
CA LYS A 138 -11.50 -8.23 39.67
C LYS A 138 -10.44 -7.26 40.19
N PHE A 139 -10.74 -6.65 41.33
CA PHE A 139 -9.76 -5.93 42.15
C PHE A 139 -9.06 -6.92 43.07
#